data_AF-A0A7K4DJ77-F1
#
_entry.id   AF-A0A7K4DJ77-F1
#
_cell.length_a   1.000
_cell.length_b   1.000
_cell.length_c   1.000
_cell.angle_alpha   90.00
_cell.angle_beta   90.00
_cell.angle_gamma   90.00
#
_symmetry.space_group_name_H-M   'P 1'
#
loop_
_entity.id
_entity.type
_entity.pdbx_description
1 polymer ?
#
loop_
_entity_poly.entity_id
_entity_poly.type
_entity_poly.pdbx_seq_one_letter_code
_entity_poly.pdbx_strand_id
1 'polypeptide(L)'
;MTGHVKILNDPVDLVPLLITFNNADYKRIYELLNKTWLTEEELAAYVDISTVAECLSILKKGNLIEEQWRMPKPGQKPMKEYRATYSRFRASFQCSMGDIGDLLHIAISNDENLRAIVDSVEGEIAAGTSSIGDISRRHGVSPIFIRGLAKRIANLDVKGQGMVLLDQPR
;
A
#
# COMPACT_ATOMS: atom_id res chain seq x y z
N MET A 1 -16.16 16.78 -2.98
CA MET A 1 -15.46 15.90 -2.03
C MET A 1 -16.51 15.23 -1.18
N THR A 2 -16.46 13.92 -1.08
CA THR A 2 -17.24 13.18 -0.10
C THR A 2 -16.67 13.49 1.29
N GLY A 3 -17.53 13.74 2.28
CA GLY A 3 -17.11 14.10 3.65
C GLY A 3 -16.49 12.94 4.45
N HIS A 4 -15.99 11.90 3.78
CA HIS A 4 -15.52 10.66 4.42
C HIS A 4 -14.21 10.88 5.18
N VAL A 5 -14.13 10.22 6.34
CA VAL A 5 -12.98 10.22 7.24
C VAL A 5 -12.33 8.84 7.19
N LYS A 6 -11.03 8.77 6.89
CA LYS A 6 -10.25 7.55 7.06
C LYS A 6 -9.94 7.39 8.54
N ILE A 7 -10.46 6.32 9.15
CA ILE A 7 -10.16 5.99 10.54
C ILE A 7 -9.19 4.80 10.55
N LEU A 8 -8.00 4.98 11.13
CA LEU A 8 -7.06 3.90 11.35
C LEU A 8 -7.18 3.37 12.76
N ASN A 9 -7.52 2.09 12.90
CA ASN A 9 -7.60 1.40 14.17
C ASN A 9 -6.41 0.45 14.39
N ASP A 10 -5.70 0.06 13.32
CA ASP A 10 -4.44 -0.69 13.39
C ASP A 10 -3.28 0.25 12.98
N PRO A 11 -2.21 0.37 13.77
CA PRO A 11 -1.04 1.17 13.40
C PRO A 11 -0.41 0.76 12.07
N VAL A 12 -0.49 -0.51 11.64
CA VAL A 12 0.14 -0.96 10.38
C VAL A 12 -0.44 -0.29 9.14
N ASP A 13 -1.69 0.17 9.22
CA ASP A 13 -2.37 0.87 8.13
C ASP A 13 -1.80 2.28 7.90
N LEU A 14 -0.86 2.75 8.74
CA LEU A 14 -0.05 3.95 8.46
C LEU A 14 0.96 3.72 7.34
N VAL A 15 1.44 2.50 7.13
CA VAL A 15 2.54 2.24 6.21
C VAL A 15 2.24 2.72 4.77
N PRO A 16 1.07 2.41 4.15
CA PRO A 16 0.77 2.90 2.81
C PRO A 16 0.64 4.43 2.73
N LEU A 17 0.12 5.07 3.79
CA LEU A 17 0.01 6.54 3.85
C LEU A 17 1.40 7.18 3.88
N LEU A 18 2.29 6.66 4.73
CA LEU A 18 3.64 7.17 4.88
C LEU A 18 4.44 6.98 3.59
N ILE A 19 4.36 5.82 2.94
CA ILE A 19 4.98 5.58 1.63
C ILE A 19 4.46 6.59 0.60
N THR A 20 3.13 6.75 0.52
CA THR A 20 2.49 7.68 -0.43
C THR A 20 2.97 9.11 -0.23
N PHE A 21 2.97 9.61 1.02
CA PHE A 21 3.25 11.01 1.28
C PHE A 21 4.74 11.34 1.48
N ASN A 22 5.61 10.32 1.53
CA ASN A 22 7.06 10.47 1.51
C ASN A 22 7.63 10.55 0.07
N ASN A 23 6.82 10.24 -0.96
CA ASN A 23 7.20 10.38 -2.36
C ASN A 23 6.44 11.55 -3.02
N ALA A 24 7.17 12.49 -3.62
CA ALA A 24 6.59 13.69 -4.22
C ALA A 24 5.65 13.38 -5.40
N ASP A 25 5.98 12.38 -6.22
CA ASP A 25 5.15 11.96 -7.35
C ASP A 25 3.87 11.27 -6.87
N TYR A 26 3.97 10.43 -5.85
CA TYR A 26 2.79 9.75 -5.27
C TYR A 26 1.84 10.75 -4.61
N LYS A 27 2.39 11.74 -3.89
CA LYS A 27 1.63 12.86 -3.36
C LYS A 27 0.92 13.63 -4.48
N ARG A 28 1.61 13.93 -5.59
CA ARG A 28 1.02 14.62 -6.75
C ARG A 28 -0.13 13.81 -7.37
N ILE A 29 0.05 12.50 -7.54
CA ILE A 29 -1.00 11.60 -8.02
C ILE A 29 -2.22 11.66 -7.07
N TYR A 30 -2.00 11.52 -5.76
CA TYR A 30 -3.09 11.60 -4.79
C TYR A 30 -3.83 12.94 -4.83
N GLU A 31 -3.13 14.07 -4.98
CA GLU A 31 -3.73 15.39 -5.12
C GLU A 31 -4.57 15.55 -6.40
N LEU A 32 -4.15 14.93 -7.51
CA LEU A 32 -4.94 14.88 -8.75
C LEU A 32 -6.22 14.05 -8.56
N LEU A 33 -6.08 12.86 -7.98
CA LEU A 33 -7.20 11.96 -7.67
C LEU A 33 -8.17 12.53 -6.65
N ASN A 34 -7.73 13.45 -5.79
CA ASN A 34 -8.61 14.14 -4.85
C ASN A 34 -9.53 15.16 -5.53
N LYS A 35 -9.19 15.63 -6.73
CA LYS A 35 -9.98 16.61 -7.48
C LYS A 35 -11.06 15.94 -8.32
N THR A 36 -10.71 14.88 -9.04
CA THR A 36 -11.60 14.23 -10.02
C THR A 36 -11.22 12.76 -10.25
N TRP A 37 -12.08 12.04 -10.96
CA TRP A 37 -11.78 10.73 -11.49
C TRP A 37 -10.77 10.82 -12.64
N LEU A 38 -9.71 10.00 -12.59
CA LEU A 38 -8.66 9.95 -13.61
C LEU A 38 -8.27 8.50 -13.93
N THR A 39 -7.99 8.24 -15.20
CA THR A 39 -7.39 6.99 -15.70
C THR A 39 -5.88 6.99 -15.47
N GLU A 40 -5.26 5.81 -15.57
CA GLU A 40 -3.81 5.66 -15.47
C GLU A 40 -3.07 6.48 -16.54
N GLU A 41 -3.59 6.50 -17.76
CA GLU A 41 -3.05 7.24 -18.90
C GLU A 41 -3.15 8.76 -18.72
N GLU A 42 -4.22 9.24 -18.08
CA GLU A 42 -4.35 10.66 -17.75
C GLU A 42 -3.39 11.08 -16.64
N LEU A 43 -3.13 10.21 -15.66
CA LEU A 43 -2.11 10.44 -14.63
C LEU A 43 -0.71 10.42 -15.24
N ALA A 44 -0.48 9.56 -16.24
CA ALA A 44 0.80 9.42 -16.94
C ALA A 44 1.23 10.68 -17.72
N ALA A 45 0.30 11.60 -17.96
CA ALA A 45 0.62 12.92 -18.52
C ALA A 45 1.37 13.84 -17.53
N TYR A 46 1.38 13.50 -16.24
CA TYR A 46 1.99 14.31 -15.17
C TYR A 46 3.18 13.64 -14.48
N VAL A 47 3.25 12.31 -14.52
CA VAL A 47 4.20 11.45 -13.80
C VAL A 47 4.46 10.22 -14.67
N ASP A 48 5.64 9.59 -14.59
CA ASP A 48 5.95 8.38 -15.35
C ASP A 48 4.94 7.23 -15.12
N ILE A 49 4.56 6.51 -16.17
CA ILE A 49 3.53 5.47 -16.14
C ILE A 49 3.82 4.36 -15.12
N SER A 50 5.09 3.94 -14.98
CA SER A 50 5.50 2.93 -13.99
C SER A 50 5.27 3.42 -12.56
N THR A 51 5.58 4.69 -12.30
CA THR A 51 5.38 5.35 -11.01
C THR A 51 3.89 5.50 -10.70
N VAL A 52 3.05 5.76 -11.73
CA VAL A 52 1.59 5.75 -11.58
C VAL A 52 1.08 4.37 -11.18
N ALA A 53 1.48 3.31 -11.90
CA ALA A 53 1.06 1.94 -11.60
C ALA A 53 1.45 1.51 -10.17
N GLU A 54 2.69 1.81 -9.75
CA GLU A 54 3.16 1.53 -8.39
C GLU A 54 2.36 2.31 -7.34
N CYS A 55 2.16 3.61 -7.56
CA CYS A 55 1.37 4.46 -6.66
C CYS A 55 -0.06 3.94 -6.49
N LEU A 56 -0.74 3.61 -7.60
CA LEU A 56 -2.11 3.09 -7.57
C LEU A 56 -2.18 1.77 -6.80
N SER A 57 -1.18 0.90 -6.91
CA SER A 57 -1.10 -0.34 -6.14
C SER A 57 -1.05 -0.07 -4.62
N ILE A 58 -0.18 0.85 -4.19
CA ILE A 58 -0.06 1.25 -2.78
C ILE A 58 -1.34 1.91 -2.27
N LEU A 59 -1.94 2.81 -3.05
CA LEU A 59 -3.18 3.50 -2.70
C LEU A 59 -4.37 2.53 -2.55
N LYS A 60 -4.49 1.54 -3.46
CA LYS A 60 -5.52 0.48 -3.35
C LYS A 60 -5.33 -0.34 -2.09
N LYS A 61 -4.07 -0.70 -1.79
CA LYS A 61 -3.72 -1.48 -0.60
C LYS A 61 -3.99 -0.75 0.70
N GLY A 62 -3.74 0.55 0.73
CA GLY A 62 -4.12 1.43 1.84
C GLY A 62 -5.63 1.68 1.91
N ASN A 63 -6.41 1.21 0.92
CA ASN A 63 -7.80 1.56 0.70
C ASN A 63 -7.96 3.09 0.81
N LEU A 64 -7.27 3.82 -0.06
CA LEU A 64 -7.22 5.29 -0.13
C LEU A 64 -7.90 5.84 -1.39
N ILE A 65 -8.16 4.96 -2.36
CA ILE A 65 -8.80 5.28 -3.63
C ILE A 65 -9.95 4.31 -3.92
N GLU A 66 -10.94 4.80 -4.65
CA GLU A 66 -11.98 4.00 -5.29
C GLU A 66 -11.62 3.78 -6.77
N GLU A 67 -12.11 2.70 -7.36
CA GLU A 67 -11.99 2.43 -8.80
C GLU A 67 -13.36 2.16 -9.43
N GLN A 68 -13.56 2.65 -10.65
CA GLN A 68 -14.73 2.35 -11.45
C GLN A 68 -14.37 2.22 -12.94
N TRP A 69 -15.23 1.56 -13.71
CA TRP A 69 -15.08 1.49 -15.16
C TRP A 69 -15.63 2.76 -15.81
N ARG A 70 -14.79 3.46 -16.57
CA ARG A 70 -15.21 4.57 -17.43
C ARG A 70 -15.86 4.01 -18.68
N MET A 71 -17.07 4.48 -18.98
CA MET A 71 -17.77 4.13 -20.22
C MET A 71 -16.95 4.60 -21.44
N PRO A 72 -16.54 3.68 -22.33
CA PRO A 72 -15.73 4.06 -23.48
C PRO A 72 -16.57 4.81 -24.51
N LYS A 73 -15.92 5.67 -25.28
CA LYS A 73 -16.49 6.16 -26.54
C LYS A 73 -16.61 5.00 -27.54
N PRO A 74 -17.53 5.07 -28.52
CA PRO A 74 -17.66 4.03 -29.54
C PRO A 74 -16.30 3.71 -30.18
N GLY A 75 -15.91 2.43 -30.18
CA GLY A 75 -14.64 1.95 -30.73
C GLY A 75 -13.45 1.96 -29.77
N GLN A 76 -13.60 2.45 -28.53
CA GLN A 76 -12.55 2.39 -27.51
C GLN A 76 -12.79 1.26 -26.50
N LYS A 77 -11.72 0.79 -25.88
CA LYS A 77 -11.80 -0.18 -24.79
C LYS A 77 -12.22 0.53 -23.49
N PRO A 78 -13.02 -0.12 -22.63
CA PRO A 78 -13.31 0.43 -21.31
C PRO A 78 -12.01 0.59 -20.52
N MET A 79 -11.90 1.69 -19.77
CA MET A 79 -10.71 2.03 -18.99
C MET A 79 -11.11 2.17 -17.52
N LYS A 80 -10.25 1.71 -16.61
CA LYS A 80 -10.47 1.96 -15.18
C LYS A 80 -10.07 3.40 -14.86
N GLU A 81 -10.87 4.06 -14.03
CA GLU A 81 -10.55 5.36 -13.45
C GLU A 81 -10.60 5.29 -11.93
N TYR A 82 -9.84 6.18 -11.31
CA TYR A 82 -9.56 6.21 -9.88
C TYR A 82 -9.93 7.55 -9.28
N ARG A 83 -10.28 7.56 -7.99
CA ARG A 83 -10.51 8.79 -7.22
C ARG A 83 -10.12 8.59 -5.75
N ALA A 84 -9.58 9.62 -5.11
CA ALA A 84 -9.31 9.58 -3.67
C ALA A 84 -10.62 9.54 -2.88
N THR A 85 -10.67 8.68 -1.86
CA THR A 85 -11.90 8.38 -1.10
C THR A 85 -12.13 9.34 0.07
N TYR A 86 -11.06 9.83 0.70
CA TYR A 86 -11.12 10.48 2.01
C TYR A 86 -10.61 11.93 1.96
N SER A 87 -11.33 12.81 2.65
CA SER A 87 -10.97 14.22 2.84
C SER A 87 -10.46 14.53 4.25
N ARG A 88 -10.63 13.61 5.20
CA ARG A 88 -10.18 13.74 6.59
C ARG A 88 -9.55 12.43 7.08
N PHE A 89 -8.72 12.53 8.10
CA PHE A 89 -8.00 11.42 8.70
C PHE A 89 -8.15 11.42 10.23
N ARG A 90 -8.30 10.23 10.82
CA ARG A 90 -8.28 10.00 12.27
C ARG A 90 -7.45 8.75 12.56
N ALA A 91 -6.41 8.89 13.38
CA ALA A 91 -5.73 7.76 13.99
C ALA A 91 -6.37 7.44 15.34
N SER A 92 -6.77 6.19 15.55
CA SER A 92 -7.48 5.71 16.74
C SER A 92 -6.92 4.36 17.20
N PHE A 93 -5.61 4.31 17.44
CA PHE A 93 -4.89 3.13 17.89
C PHE A 93 -3.90 3.48 19.02
N GLN A 94 -3.42 2.47 19.73
CA GLN A 94 -2.32 2.57 20.70
C GLN A 94 -1.32 1.44 20.40
N CYS A 95 -0.03 1.77 20.39
CA CYS A 95 1.07 0.81 20.19
C CYS A 95 2.27 1.20 21.07
N SER A 96 3.28 0.33 21.14
CA SER A 96 4.54 0.68 21.80
C SER A 96 5.36 1.66 20.95
N MET A 97 6.37 2.28 21.57
CA MET A 97 7.34 3.12 20.86
C MET A 97 8.19 2.29 19.88
N GLY A 98 8.46 1.03 20.20
CA GLY A 98 9.16 0.11 19.29
C GLY A 98 8.33 -0.16 18.05
N ASP A 99 7.03 -0.46 18.21
CA ASP A 99 6.12 -0.74 17.09
C ASP A 99 6.04 0.44 16.11
N ILE A 100 5.90 1.67 16.60
CA ILE A 100 5.83 2.83 15.71
C ILE A 100 7.19 3.10 15.04
N GLY A 101 8.30 2.87 15.75
CA GLY A 101 9.65 2.95 15.17
C GLY A 101 9.85 1.96 14.04
N ASP A 102 9.44 0.70 14.24
CA ASP A 102 9.46 -0.36 13.23
C ASP A 102 8.63 0.04 12.00
N LEU A 103 7.40 0.53 12.20
CA LEU A 103 6.51 0.91 11.10
C LEU A 103 6.99 2.14 10.33
N LEU A 104 7.58 3.12 11.01
CA LEU A 104 8.23 4.24 10.36
C LEU A 104 9.43 3.75 9.53
N HIS A 105 10.32 2.95 10.11
CA HIS A 105 11.46 2.37 9.38
C HIS A 105 10.99 1.60 8.15
N ILE A 106 9.97 0.74 8.28
CA ILE A 106 9.37 0.03 7.16
C ILE A 106 8.81 0.99 6.12
N ALA A 107 8.20 2.11 6.49
CA ALA A 107 7.56 2.98 5.50
C ALA A 107 8.55 3.87 4.73
N ILE A 108 9.59 4.40 5.40
CA ILE A 108 10.44 5.46 4.84
C ILE A 108 11.88 5.03 4.56
N SER A 109 12.32 3.87 5.05
CA SER A 109 13.71 3.44 4.89
C SER A 109 14.00 2.85 3.51
N ASN A 110 15.18 3.16 2.99
CA ASN A 110 15.80 2.52 1.81
C ASN A 110 16.93 1.56 2.19
N ASP A 111 17.02 1.17 3.46
CA ASP A 111 18.04 0.26 4.01
C ASP A 111 18.08 -1.07 3.25
N GLU A 112 19.30 -1.50 2.86
CA GLU A 112 19.53 -2.77 2.16
C GLU A 112 19.18 -3.97 3.05
N ASN A 113 19.36 -3.87 4.37
CA ASN A 113 18.96 -4.92 5.30
C ASN A 113 17.45 -5.15 5.27
N LEU A 114 16.67 -4.08 5.13
CA LEU A 114 15.22 -4.17 5.00
C LEU A 114 14.85 -4.91 3.71
N ARG A 115 15.56 -4.66 2.61
CA ARG A 115 15.36 -5.41 1.35
C ARG A 115 15.70 -6.89 1.51
N ALA A 116 16.80 -7.22 2.17
CA ALA A 116 17.18 -8.60 2.43
C ALA A 116 16.13 -9.36 3.27
N ILE A 117 15.53 -8.68 4.26
CA ILE A 117 14.42 -9.26 5.05
C ILE A 117 13.18 -9.44 4.16
N VAL A 118 12.83 -8.46 3.33
CA VAL A 118 11.70 -8.56 2.38
C VAL A 118 11.86 -9.77 1.47
N ASP A 119 13.00 -9.90 0.79
CA ASP A 119 13.27 -10.98 -0.16
C ASP A 119 13.21 -12.35 0.53
N SER A 120 13.76 -12.45 1.75
CA SER A 120 13.70 -13.68 2.54
C SER A 120 12.27 -14.03 2.95
N VAL A 121 11.47 -13.07 3.41
CA VAL A 121 10.07 -13.28 3.79
C VAL A 121 9.25 -13.74 2.58
N GLU A 122 9.42 -13.13 1.42
CA GLU A 122 8.74 -13.57 0.18
C GLU A 122 9.13 -15.00 -0.19
N GLY A 123 10.41 -15.35 -0.09
CA GLY A 123 10.91 -16.70 -0.34
C GLY A 123 10.30 -17.75 0.61
N GLU A 124 10.19 -17.42 1.90
CA GLU A 124 9.56 -18.30 2.89
C GLU A 124 8.08 -18.54 2.60
N ILE A 125 7.36 -17.51 2.16
CA ILE A 125 5.94 -17.59 1.82
C ILE A 125 5.74 -18.38 0.54
N ALA A 126 6.58 -18.18 -0.48
CA ALA A 126 6.60 -18.99 -1.69
C ALA A 126 6.92 -20.47 -1.38
N ALA A 127 7.74 -20.74 -0.37
CA ALA A 127 8.04 -22.10 0.12
C ALA A 127 6.94 -22.71 1.01
N GLY A 128 5.85 -21.97 1.29
CA GLY A 128 4.68 -22.47 2.02
C GLY A 128 4.60 -22.05 3.50
N THR A 129 5.55 -21.25 4.01
CA THR A 129 5.40 -20.64 5.35
C THR A 129 4.41 -19.50 5.27
N SER A 130 3.25 -19.62 5.91
CA SER A 130 2.29 -18.50 5.97
C SER A 130 2.23 -17.82 7.34
N SER A 131 2.56 -18.50 8.43
CA SER A 131 2.38 -18.00 9.80
C SER A 131 3.24 -16.77 10.12
N ILE A 132 2.59 -15.64 10.44
CA ILE A 132 3.28 -14.40 10.83
C ILE A 132 4.20 -14.63 12.03
N GLY A 133 3.74 -15.43 13.00
CA GLY A 133 4.51 -15.70 14.21
C GLY A 133 5.77 -16.53 13.95
N ASP A 134 5.71 -17.46 13.00
CA ASP A 134 6.89 -18.26 12.63
C ASP A 134 7.93 -17.43 11.88
N ILE A 135 7.47 -16.58 10.97
CA ILE A 135 8.32 -15.63 10.23
C ILE A 135 8.96 -14.64 11.21
N SER A 136 8.18 -14.04 12.11
CA SER A 136 8.68 -13.12 13.14
C SER A 136 9.78 -13.75 13.99
N ARG A 137 9.59 -15.00 14.46
CA ARG A 137 10.58 -15.70 15.27
C ARG A 137 11.88 -15.98 14.50
N ARG A 138 11.78 -16.41 13.24
CA ARG A 138 12.95 -16.69 12.38
C ARG A 138 13.79 -15.45 12.13
N HIS A 139 13.14 -14.32 11.90
CA HIS A 139 13.81 -13.05 11.63
C HIS A 139 14.18 -12.26 12.89
N GLY A 140 13.76 -12.70 14.09
CA GLY A 140 14.01 -11.97 15.33
C GLY A 140 13.30 -10.61 15.40
N VAL A 141 12.18 -10.46 14.69
CA VAL A 141 11.41 -9.21 14.61
C VAL A 141 10.03 -9.36 15.23
N SER A 142 9.38 -8.23 15.49
CA SER A 142 8.03 -8.20 16.04
C SER A 142 6.99 -8.69 15.00
N PRO A 143 5.87 -9.29 15.43
CA PRO A 143 4.78 -9.62 14.50
C PRO A 143 4.21 -8.39 13.79
N ILE A 144 4.26 -7.21 14.41
CA ILE A 144 3.81 -5.96 13.79
C ILE A 144 4.74 -5.53 12.66
N PHE A 145 6.05 -5.79 12.76
CA PHE A 145 7.02 -5.56 11.70
C PHE A 145 6.66 -6.37 10.46
N ILE A 146 6.38 -7.67 10.62
CA ILE A 146 5.96 -8.55 9.52
C ILE A 146 4.64 -8.09 8.88
N ARG A 147 3.65 -7.68 9.68
CA ARG A 147 2.41 -7.09 9.14
C ARG A 147 2.67 -5.77 8.41
N GLY A 148 3.59 -4.95 8.90
CA GLY A 148 4.02 -3.71 8.24
C GLY A 148 4.69 -3.96 6.90
N LEU A 149 5.56 -4.97 6.80
CA LEU A 149 6.18 -5.39 5.54
C LEU A 149 5.12 -5.79 4.51
N ALA A 150 4.09 -6.55 4.94
CA ALA A 150 2.99 -6.90 4.08
C ALA A 150 2.32 -5.66 3.48
N LYS A 151 2.20 -4.55 4.24
CA LYS A 151 1.65 -3.28 3.74
C LYS A 151 2.58 -2.53 2.78
N ARG A 152 3.88 -2.78 2.80
CA ARG A 152 4.88 -2.18 1.89
C ARG A 152 4.99 -2.93 0.55
N ILE A 153 5.03 -4.26 0.59
CA ILE A 153 5.33 -5.12 -0.57
C ILE A 153 4.08 -5.29 -1.43
N ALA A 154 4.07 -4.87 -2.70
CA ALA A 154 2.86 -4.80 -3.53
C ALA A 154 2.06 -6.13 -3.58
N ASN A 155 2.75 -7.24 -3.82
CA ASN A 155 2.23 -8.60 -4.04
C ASN A 155 2.03 -9.42 -2.75
N LEU A 156 1.97 -8.80 -1.57
CA LEU A 156 1.87 -9.52 -0.31
C LEU A 156 0.75 -8.98 0.58
N ASP A 157 -0.01 -9.82 1.27
CA ASP A 157 -1.06 -9.36 2.18
C ASP A 157 -1.22 -10.24 3.41
N VAL A 158 -1.93 -9.73 4.41
CA VAL A 158 -2.23 -10.45 5.65
C VAL A 158 -3.62 -11.07 5.56
N LYS A 159 -3.71 -12.39 5.79
CA LYS A 159 -4.97 -13.12 5.87
C LYS A 159 -5.05 -13.87 7.20
N GLY A 160 -5.83 -13.32 8.13
CA GLY A 160 -5.93 -13.85 9.49
C GLY A 160 -4.59 -13.78 10.22
N GLN A 161 -4.05 -14.92 10.63
CA GLN A 161 -2.74 -15.03 11.30
C GLN A 161 -1.60 -15.31 10.32
N GLY A 162 -1.90 -15.40 9.02
CA GLY A 162 -0.93 -15.74 8.00
C GLY A 162 -0.71 -14.63 6.97
N MET A 163 0.31 -14.83 6.14
CA MET A 163 0.65 -14.03 4.98
C MET A 163 0.32 -14.80 3.70
N VAL A 164 -0.09 -14.06 2.67
CA VAL A 164 -0.44 -14.60 1.37
C VAL A 164 0.18 -13.75 0.27
N LEU A 165 0.67 -14.38 -0.79
CA LEU A 165 0.99 -13.68 -2.02
C LEU A 165 -0.30 -13.36 -2.76
N LEU A 166 -0.42 -12.12 -3.22
CA LEU A 166 -1.49 -11.69 -4.11
C LEU A 166 -1.10 -12.09 -5.54
N ASP A 167 -2.04 -12.67 -6.28
CA ASP A 167 -1.84 -12.94 -7.70
C ASP A 167 -1.48 -11.62 -8.41
N GLN A 168 -0.36 -11.59 -9.12
CA GLN A 168 -0.03 -10.44 -9.97
C GLN A 168 -1.14 -10.33 -11.03
N PRO A 169 -1.78 -9.16 -11.20
CA PRO A 169 -2.59 -8.94 -12.38
C PRO A 169 -1.68 -9.09 -13.60
N ARG A 170 -1.98 -10.10 -14.44
CA ARG A 170 -1.38 -10.29 -15.75
C ARG A 170 -1.69 -9.14 -16.69
#